data_AF-W4F8N3-F1
#
_entry.id   AF-W4F8N3-F1
#
_cell.length_a   1.000
_cell.length_b   1.000
_cell.length_c   1.000
_cell.angle_alpha   90.00
_cell.angle_beta   90.00
_cell.angle_gamma   90.00
#
_symmetry.space_group_name_H-M   'P 1'
#
loop_
_entity.id
_entity.type
_entity.pdbx_description
1 polymer ?
#
loop_
_entity_poly.entity_id
_entity_poly.type
_entity_poly.pdbx_seq_one_letter_code
_entity_poly.pdbx_strand_id
1 'polypeptide(L)'
;DTTQSIGNGEDEKFERLGRNVAVATSGAYTGQAVASFDPVFGAFDDYLYHTYQNPVLTIEVAGSDFVAPVSTIRTCGKEFFKAVT
;
A
#
# COMPACT_ATOMS: atom_id res chain seq x y z
N ASP A 1 5.76 16.65 -4.27
CA ASP A 1 5.19 15.70 -5.24
C ASP A 1 4.44 16.43 -6.35
N THR A 2 4.26 15.75 -7.48
CA THR A 2 3.49 16.21 -8.65
C THR A 2 2.63 15.04 -9.16
N THR A 3 1.78 15.25 -10.16
CA THR A 3 1.05 14.15 -10.84
C THR A 3 1.90 13.43 -11.90
N GLN A 4 3.19 13.72 -11.98
CA GLN A 4 4.08 13.08 -12.94
C GLN A 4 4.59 11.75 -12.38
N SER A 5 4.91 10.82 -13.27
CA SER A 5 5.60 9.58 -12.90
C SER A 5 6.89 9.87 -12.14
N ILE A 6 7.24 9.01 -11.19
CA ILE A 6 8.54 9.06 -10.50
C ILE A 6 9.68 8.87 -11.52
N GLY A 7 9.46 8.00 -12.51
CA GLY A 7 10.38 7.71 -13.60
C GLY A 7 11.44 6.66 -13.22
N ASN A 8 12.40 6.44 -14.13
CA ASN A 8 13.50 5.46 -13.96
C ASN A 8 13.05 4.01 -13.68
N GLY A 9 11.81 3.65 -14.05
CA GLY A 9 11.25 2.33 -13.80
C GLY A 9 10.73 2.12 -12.36
N GLU A 10 10.65 3.18 -11.55
CA GLU A 10 10.19 3.09 -10.16
C GLU A 10 8.68 2.88 -10.08
N ASP A 11 7.90 3.54 -10.94
CA ASP A 11 6.45 3.37 -11.01
C ASP A 11 6.08 1.89 -11.23
N GLU A 12 6.72 1.21 -12.20
CA GLU A 12 6.47 -0.20 -12.48
C GLU A 12 6.92 -1.13 -11.34
N LYS A 13 7.97 -0.77 -10.61
CA LYS A 13 8.41 -1.52 -9.42
C LYS A 13 7.40 -1.40 -8.30
N PHE A 14 6.87 -0.21 -8.04
CA PHE A 14 5.84 0.00 -7.02
C PHE A 14 4.53 -0.68 -7.38
N GLU A 15 4.10 -0.61 -8.63
CA GLU A 15 2.93 -1.37 -9.09
C GLU A 15 3.13 -2.88 -8.89
N ARG A 16 4.32 -3.40 -9.23
CA ARG A 16 4.62 -4.82 -9.04
C ARG A 16 4.65 -5.20 -7.56
N LEU A 17 5.22 -4.35 -6.71
CA LEU A 17 5.23 -4.53 -5.26
C LEU A 17 3.78 -4.59 -4.73
N GLY A 18 2.95 -3.62 -5.07
CA GLY A 18 1.54 -3.56 -4.67
C GLY A 18 0.76 -4.81 -5.11
N ARG A 19 0.94 -5.27 -6.36
CA ARG A 19 0.32 -6.52 -6.83
C ARG A 19 0.78 -7.75 -6.05
N ASN A 20 2.07 -7.87 -5.74
CA ASN A 20 2.60 -9.00 -4.98
C ASN A 20 2.03 -9.04 -3.55
N VAL A 21 1.95 -7.87 -2.89
CA VAL A 21 1.35 -7.72 -1.56
C VAL A 21 -0.13 -8.09 -1.59
N ALA A 22 -0.88 -7.60 -2.57
CA ALA A 22 -2.29 -7.96 -2.76
C ALA A 22 -2.50 -9.48 -2.92
N VAL A 23 -1.68 -10.13 -3.75
CA VAL A 23 -1.73 -11.60 -3.89
C VAL A 23 -1.41 -12.32 -2.58
N ALA A 24 -0.40 -11.86 -1.83
CA ALA A 24 -0.01 -12.46 -0.55
C ALA A 24 -1.10 -12.36 0.54
N THR A 25 -1.92 -11.31 0.49
CA THR A 25 -3.13 -11.17 1.33
C THR A 25 -4.31 -12.04 0.89
N SER A 26 -4.05 -13.10 0.10
CA SER A 26 -5.10 -13.99 -0.45
C SER A 26 -6.08 -13.25 -1.38
N GLY A 27 -5.64 -12.14 -1.99
CA GLY A 27 -6.43 -11.34 -2.92
C GLY A 27 -7.52 -10.48 -2.28
N ALA A 28 -7.52 -10.32 -0.95
CA ALA A 28 -8.49 -9.49 -0.25
C ALA A 28 -8.27 -7.98 -0.46
N TYR A 29 -7.10 -7.58 -0.96
CA TYR A 29 -6.71 -6.19 -1.16
C TYR A 29 -6.41 -5.90 -2.63
N THR A 30 -6.52 -4.63 -3.02
CA THR A 30 -6.12 -4.14 -4.33
C THR A 30 -4.83 -3.33 -4.20
N GLY A 31 -3.80 -3.72 -4.93
CA GLY A 31 -2.57 -2.93 -5.04
C GLY A 31 -2.74 -1.86 -6.12
N GLN A 32 -2.56 -0.58 -5.77
CA GLN A 32 -2.66 0.55 -6.68
C GLN A 32 -1.79 1.72 -6.20
N ALA A 33 -1.48 2.65 -7.11
CA ALA A 33 -0.87 3.93 -6.75
C ALA A 33 -1.92 4.85 -6.12
N VAL A 34 -1.58 5.59 -5.07
CA VAL A 34 -2.56 6.49 -4.39
C VAL A 34 -3.17 7.50 -5.36
N ALA A 35 -2.37 8.02 -6.28
CA ALA A 35 -2.80 8.98 -7.30
C ALA A 35 -3.85 8.43 -8.29
N SER A 36 -4.06 7.11 -8.37
CA SER A 36 -5.15 6.54 -9.19
C SER A 36 -6.52 6.63 -8.51
N PHE A 37 -6.56 6.89 -7.20
CA PHE A 37 -7.78 7.10 -6.42
C PHE A 37 -8.01 8.58 -6.12
N ASP A 38 -7.04 9.22 -5.47
CA ASP A 38 -7.05 10.65 -5.15
C ASP A 38 -5.59 11.11 -4.95
N PRO A 39 -5.11 12.15 -5.65
CA PRO A 39 -3.75 12.64 -5.46
C PRO A 39 -3.54 13.20 -4.04
N VAL A 40 -2.91 12.40 -3.19
CA VAL A 40 -2.42 12.78 -1.86
C VAL A 40 -0.92 13.02 -1.95
N PHE A 41 -0.45 14.14 -1.39
CA PHE A 41 0.94 14.56 -1.48
C PHE A 41 1.49 14.99 -0.12
N GLY A 42 2.77 14.75 0.12
CA GLY A 42 3.45 15.13 1.36
C GLY A 42 3.11 14.22 2.55
N ALA A 43 2.68 12.99 2.27
CA ALA A 43 2.44 11.99 3.28
C ALA A 43 3.76 11.44 3.85
N PHE A 44 3.68 10.64 4.92
CA PHE A 44 4.88 10.15 5.59
C PHE A 44 5.67 9.15 4.72
N ASP A 45 4.98 8.33 3.93
CA ASP A 45 5.56 7.44 2.93
C ASP A 45 6.28 8.22 1.81
N ASP A 46 5.72 9.33 1.32
CA ASP A 46 6.41 10.21 0.36
C ASP A 46 7.75 10.69 0.93
N TYR A 47 7.73 11.22 2.17
CA TYR A 47 8.95 11.67 2.85
C TYR A 47 9.99 10.55 2.99
N LEU A 48 9.57 9.36 3.41
CA LEU A 48 10.45 8.21 3.59
C LEU A 48 11.10 7.78 2.28
N TYR A 49 10.33 7.71 1.20
CA TYR A 49 10.87 7.35 -0.11
C TYR A 49 11.85 8.41 -0.61
N HIS A 50 11.49 9.70 -0.59
CA HIS A 50 12.38 10.77 -1.06
C HIS A 50 13.67 10.87 -0.23
N THR A 51 13.62 10.55 1.06
CA THR A 51 14.78 10.64 1.95
C THR A 51 15.70 9.43 1.84
N TYR A 52 15.13 8.22 1.79
CA TYR A 52 15.89 6.98 1.95
C TYR A 52 15.89 6.08 0.72
N GLN A 53 15.03 6.34 -0.26
CA GLN A 53 14.88 5.55 -1.50
C GLN A 53 14.59 4.06 -1.22
N ASN A 54 13.94 3.77 -0.09
CA ASN A 54 13.48 2.43 0.27
C ASN A 54 12.05 2.21 -0.24
N PRO A 55 11.66 0.98 -0.61
CA PRO A 55 10.27 0.67 -0.92
C PRO A 55 9.35 1.01 0.26
N VAL A 56 8.31 1.80 -0.01
CA VAL A 56 7.26 2.21 0.94
C VAL A 56 5.89 1.77 0.46
N LEU A 57 4.99 1.51 1.40
CA LEU A 57 3.60 1.10 1.15
C LEU A 57 2.71 1.68 2.25
N THR A 58 1.54 2.16 1.85
CA THR A 58 0.41 2.40 2.76
C THR A 58 -0.58 1.24 2.61
N ILE A 59 -1.02 0.68 3.73
CA ILE A 59 -1.99 -0.43 3.76
C ILE A 59 -3.26 0.04 4.47
N GLU A 60 -4.33 0.17 3.72
CA GLU A 60 -5.67 0.47 4.24
C GLU A 60 -6.34 -0.81 4.72
N VAL A 61 -6.52 -0.97 6.04
CA VAL A 61 -7.04 -2.22 6.62
C VAL A 61 -8.51 -2.44 6.25
N ALA A 62 -8.85 -3.67 5.83
CA ALA A 62 -10.20 -4.01 5.40
C ALA A 62 -11.28 -3.63 6.43
N GLY A 63 -12.26 -2.84 5.98
CA GLY A 63 -13.37 -2.33 6.77
C GLY A 63 -14.16 -1.28 5.99
N SER A 64 -15.33 -0.90 6.49
CA SER A 64 -16.15 0.18 5.92
C SER A 64 -16.03 1.50 6.67
N ASP A 65 -15.51 1.46 7.90
CA ASP A 65 -15.30 2.59 8.78
C ASP A 65 -14.20 2.27 9.81
N PHE A 66 -14.02 3.15 10.79
CA PHE A 66 -13.02 3.01 11.85
C PHE A 66 -13.42 2.03 12.98
N VAL A 67 -14.59 1.39 12.90
CA VAL A 67 -15.10 0.42 13.88
C VAL A 67 -15.05 -0.99 13.28
N ALA A 68 -13.92 -1.67 13.48
CA ALA A 68 -13.75 -3.04 13.02
C ALA A 68 -14.45 -4.06 13.95
N PRO A 69 -15.18 -5.05 13.41
CA PRO A 69 -15.68 -6.17 14.20
C PRO A 69 -14.53 -6.97 14.82
N VAL A 70 -14.65 -7.37 16.09
CA VAL A 70 -13.61 -8.14 16.79
C VAL A 70 -13.24 -9.44 16.05
N SER A 71 -14.20 -10.03 15.33
CA SER A 71 -14.00 -11.25 14.55
C SER A 71 -13.04 -11.10 13.36
N THR A 72 -12.83 -9.87 12.83
CA THR A 72 -11.96 -9.66 11.66
C THR A 72 -10.49 -9.45 12.03
N ILE A 73 -10.21 -8.98 13.26
CA ILE A 73 -8.87 -8.57 13.72
C ILE A 73 -7.81 -9.62 13.45
N ARG A 74 -8.08 -10.89 13.82
CA ARG A 74 -7.11 -11.98 13.65
C ARG A 74 -6.90 -12.37 12.18
N THR A 75 -7.91 -12.24 11.34
CA THR A 75 -7.81 -12.53 9.90
C THR A 75 -6.97 -11.47 9.22
N CYS A 76 -7.30 -10.18 9.39
CA CYS A 76 -6.54 -9.08 8.81
C CYS A 76 -5.07 -9.09 9.27
N GLY A 77 -4.82 -9.34 10.56
CA GLY A 77 -3.44 -9.45 11.06
C GLY A 77 -2.63 -10.57 10.39
N LYS A 78 -3.25 -11.72 10.08
CA LYS A 78 -2.59 -12.82 9.37
C LYS A 78 -2.35 -12.50 7.89
N GLU A 79 -3.27 -11.79 7.25
CA GLU A 79 -3.12 -11.33 5.86
C GLU A 79 -1.93 -10.38 5.75
N PHE A 80 -1.83 -9.39 6.63
CA PHE A 80 -0.69 -8.46 6.62
C PHE A 80 0.60 -9.15 6.96
N PHE A 81 0.62 -10.01 7.98
CA PHE A 81 1.84 -10.73 8.34
C PHE A 81 2.39 -11.49 7.14
N LYS A 82 1.55 -12.25 6.41
CA LYS A 82 1.97 -12.94 5.18
C LYS A 82 2.46 -12.02 4.07
N ALA A 83 1.93 -10.79 4.01
CA ALA A 83 2.27 -9.86 2.93
C ALA A 83 3.61 -9.15 3.16
N VAL A 84 4.09 -9.08 4.41
CA VAL A 84 5.33 -8.37 4.79
C VAL A 84 6.46 -9.29 5.25
N THR A 85 6.26 -10.61 5.23
CA THR A 85 7.28 -11.64 5.58
C THR A 85 7.46 -12.63 4.45
#